data_AF-A0A2C9CFW0-F1
#
_entry.id   AF-A0A2C9CFW0-F1
#
_cell.length_a   1.000
_cell.length_b   1.000
_cell.length_c   1.000
_cell.angle_alpha   90.00
_cell.angle_beta   90.00
_cell.angle_gamma   90.00
#
_symmetry.space_group_name_H-M   'P 1'
#
loop_
_entity.id
_entity.type
_entity.pdbx_description
1 polymer ?
#
loop_
_entity_poly.entity_id
_entity_poly.type
_entity_poly.pdbx_seq_one_letter_code
_entity_poly.pdbx_strand_id
1 'polypeptide(L)'
;MYSSYCRCVSAKKLSNGKSKGKGNRKNGNKYLAWAYVEAAHFHVRFCEKGRKWHQRKASKSHVVLATKALSNKLARACYYIIKEQVNYDEKKMFG
;
A
#
# COMPACT_ATOMS: atom_id res chain seq x y z
N MET A 1 1.72 -9.73 -4.81
CA MET A 1 2.16 -10.89 -4.02
C MET A 1 2.45 -10.53 -2.55
N TYR A 2 2.98 -9.34 -2.22
CA TYR A 2 3.12 -8.88 -0.81
C TYR A 2 2.04 -7.87 -0.37
N SER A 3 1.68 -6.90 -1.22
CA SER A 3 0.59 -5.94 -0.92
C SER A 3 -0.79 -6.58 -0.72
N SER A 4 -1.04 -7.75 -1.33
CA SER A 4 -2.25 -8.55 -1.11
C SER A 4 -2.28 -9.19 0.29
N TYR A 5 -1.10 -9.55 0.82
CA TYR A 5 -0.92 -10.12 2.17
C TYR A 5 -1.04 -9.05 3.26
N CYS A 6 -0.58 -7.82 2.97
CA CYS A 6 -0.77 -6.64 3.81
C CYS A 6 -2.20 -6.07 3.77
N ARG A 7 -3.14 -6.72 3.04
CA ARG A 7 -4.49 -6.19 2.73
C ARG A 7 -4.50 -4.79 2.10
N CYS A 8 -3.39 -4.37 1.47
CA CYS A 8 -3.27 -3.08 0.79
C CYS A 8 -3.89 -3.09 -0.63
N VAL A 9 -4.28 -4.27 -1.14
CA VAL A 9 -4.95 -4.44 -2.45
C VAL A 9 -6.05 -5.49 -2.32
N SER A 10 -7.21 -5.25 -2.93
CA SER A 10 -8.29 -6.24 -3.04
C SER A 10 -7.88 -7.38 -3.98
N ALA A 11 -7.83 -8.62 -3.50
CA ALA A 11 -7.67 -9.79 -4.36
C ALA A 11 -9.02 -10.13 -5.02
N LYS A 12 -9.17 -9.78 -6.30
CA LYS A 12 -10.27 -10.29 -7.14
C LYS A 12 -9.85 -11.65 -7.71
N LYS A 13 -10.58 -12.71 -7.39
CA LYS A 13 -10.41 -14.02 -8.04
C LYS A 13 -11.39 -14.08 -9.20
N LEU A 14 -10.89 -13.77 -10.41
CA LEU A 14 -11.65 -13.84 -11.65
C LEU A 14 -11.35 -15.17 -12.33
N SER A 15 -12.40 -15.94 -12.66
CA SER A 15 -12.31 -17.14 -13.49
C SER A 15 -13.40 -17.02 -14.55
N ASN A 16 -13.00 -17.15 -15.82
CA ASN A 16 -13.89 -17.06 -16.99
C ASN A 16 -14.78 -15.79 -16.98
N GLY A 17 -14.17 -14.62 -16.73
CA GLY A 17 -14.88 -13.32 -16.69
C GLY A 17 -15.81 -13.10 -15.49
N LYS A 18 -16.07 -14.10 -14.66
CA LYS A 18 -16.96 -14.02 -13.50
C LYS A 18 -16.19 -13.95 -12.19
N SER A 19 -16.61 -13.06 -11.29
CA SER A 19 -16.03 -12.93 -9.94
C SER A 19 -16.43 -14.15 -9.09
N LYS A 20 -15.52 -15.12 -8.94
CA LYS A 20 -15.72 -16.37 -8.17
C LYS A 20 -15.43 -16.22 -6.67
N GLY A 21 -15.24 -15.00 -6.17
CA GLY A 21 -15.14 -14.70 -4.74
C GLY A 21 -14.06 -13.65 -4.41
N LYS A 22 -14.14 -13.07 -3.20
CA LYS A 22 -13.08 -12.24 -2.62
C LYS A 22 -12.00 -13.16 -2.03
N GLY A 23 -10.82 -13.22 -2.65
CA GLY A 23 -9.64 -13.83 -2.03
C GLY A 23 -9.15 -12.98 -0.86
N ASN A 24 -8.50 -13.59 0.14
CA ASN A 24 -7.86 -12.97 1.32
C ASN A 24 -8.75 -12.57 2.51
N ARG A 25 -9.98 -13.11 2.65
CA ARG A 25 -10.77 -12.88 3.88
C ARG A 25 -10.09 -13.46 5.14
N LYS A 26 -9.37 -14.58 5.00
CA LYS A 26 -8.57 -15.21 6.07
C LYS A 26 -7.04 -14.99 5.92
N ASN A 27 -6.50 -14.90 4.69
CA ASN A 27 -5.05 -14.79 4.44
C ASN A 27 -4.58 -13.34 4.21
N GLY A 28 -4.54 -12.56 5.29
CA GLY A 28 -3.80 -11.30 5.31
C GLY A 28 -3.55 -10.91 6.76
N ASN A 29 -2.29 -10.65 7.11
CA ASN A 29 -1.93 -10.32 8.49
C ASN A 29 -2.56 -8.97 8.86
N LYS A 30 -3.57 -9.02 9.77
CA LYS A 30 -4.32 -7.84 10.22
C LYS A 30 -3.41 -6.80 10.89
N TYR A 31 -2.37 -7.27 11.59
CA TYR A 31 -1.40 -6.41 12.26
C TYR A 31 -0.50 -5.72 11.25
N LEU A 32 -0.07 -6.44 10.21
CA LEU A 32 0.72 -5.86 9.12
C LEU A 32 -0.09 -4.79 8.37
N ALA A 33 -1.37 -5.04 8.13
CA ALA A 33 -2.27 -4.06 7.50
C ALA A 33 -2.42 -2.79 8.35
N TRP A 34 -2.48 -2.94 9.68
CA TRP A 34 -2.52 -1.81 10.62
C TRP A 34 -1.18 -1.07 10.67
N ALA A 35 -0.07 -1.80 10.77
CA ALA A 35 1.28 -1.24 10.77
C ALA A 35 1.59 -0.41 9.51
N TYR A 36 1.13 -0.84 8.33
CA TYR A 36 1.32 -0.05 7.11
C TYR A 36 0.44 1.22 7.05
N VAL A 37 -0.72 1.21 7.71
CA VAL A 37 -1.55 2.41 7.85
C VAL A 37 -0.90 3.40 8.81
N GLU A 38 -0.37 2.92 9.94
CA GLU A 38 0.43 3.73 10.86
C GLU A 38 1.66 4.32 10.15
N ALA A 39 2.41 3.48 9.42
CA ALA A 39 3.56 3.92 8.63
C ALA A 39 3.17 4.97 7.59
N ALA A 40 1.99 4.87 6.97
CA ALA A 40 1.49 5.89 6.04
C ALA A 40 1.23 7.23 6.74
N HIS A 41 0.67 7.23 7.96
CA HIS A 41 0.49 8.46 8.73
C HIS A 41 1.82 9.10 9.13
N PHE A 42 2.79 8.29 9.61
CA PHE A 42 4.13 8.79 9.90
C PHE A 42 4.84 9.32 8.65
N HIS A 43 4.68 8.64 7.52
CA HIS A 43 5.27 9.08 6.27
C HIS A 43 4.71 10.42 5.78
N VAL A 44 3.41 10.68 5.96
CA VAL A 44 2.80 11.99 5.66
C VAL A 44 3.31 13.08 6.61
N ARG A 45 3.62 12.73 7.86
CA ARG A 45 4.10 13.69 8.86
C ARG A 45 5.56 14.07 8.67
N PHE A 46 6.41 13.11 8.34
CA PHE A 46 7.87 13.28 8.33
C PHE A 46 8.49 13.39 6.92
N CYS A 47 7.81 12.94 5.87
CA CYS A 47 8.31 13.04 4.49
C CYS A 47 7.49 14.05 3.69
N GLU A 48 8.11 15.16 3.27
CA GLU A 48 7.42 16.21 2.52
C GLU A 48 6.94 15.72 1.14
N LYS A 49 7.72 14.89 0.44
CA LYS A 49 7.32 14.29 -0.84
C LYS A 49 6.13 13.35 -0.68
N GLY A 50 6.16 12.52 0.36
CA GLY A 50 5.06 11.64 0.74
C GLY A 50 3.78 12.43 1.03
N ARG A 51 3.90 13.55 1.76
CA ARG A 51 2.80 14.48 2.02
C ARG A 51 2.23 15.10 0.74
N LYS A 52 3.09 15.64 -0.14
CA LYS A 52 2.67 16.23 -1.42
C LYS A 52 1.98 15.20 -2.33
N TRP A 53 2.46 13.96 -2.35
CA TRP A 53 1.79 12.89 -3.10
C TRP A 53 0.43 12.53 -2.49
N HIS A 54 0.38 12.37 -1.15
CA HIS A 54 -0.86 12.04 -0.44
C HIS A 54 -1.92 13.12 -0.63
N GLN A 55 -1.57 14.40 -0.48
CA GLN A 55 -2.48 15.54 -0.71
C GLN A 55 -3.02 15.55 -2.14
N ARG A 56 -2.15 15.39 -3.16
CA ARG A 56 -2.58 15.30 -4.57
C ARG A 56 -3.49 14.10 -4.84
N LYS A 57 -3.30 12.98 -4.14
CA LYS A 57 -4.15 11.79 -4.28
C LYS A 57 -5.47 11.97 -3.54
N ALA A 58 -5.44 12.59 -2.36
CA ALA A 58 -6.60 12.90 -1.55
C ALA A 58 -7.51 13.92 -2.25
N SER A 59 -6.96 14.94 -2.90
CA SER A 59 -7.74 15.94 -3.64
C SER A 59 -8.49 15.36 -4.85
N LYS A 60 -7.93 14.32 -5.49
CA LYS A 60 -8.57 13.60 -6.61
C LYS A 60 -9.54 12.50 -6.16
N SER A 61 -9.59 12.16 -4.88
CA SER A 61 -10.39 11.04 -4.38
C SER A 61 -10.86 11.29 -2.94
N HIS A 62 -10.59 10.37 -2.01
CA HIS A 62 -10.86 10.53 -0.59
C HIS A 62 -9.59 10.26 0.24
N VAL A 63 -9.48 10.92 1.39
CA VAL A 63 -8.34 10.79 2.32
C VAL A 63 -8.07 9.33 2.69
N VAL A 64 -9.12 8.55 2.96
CA VAL A 64 -9.01 7.12 3.30
C VAL A 64 -8.39 6.31 2.16
N LEU A 65 -8.81 6.58 0.92
CA LEU A 65 -8.26 5.93 -0.27
C LEU A 65 -6.80 6.35 -0.52
N ALA A 66 -6.47 7.63 -0.28
CA ALA A 66 -5.11 8.13 -0.38
C ALA A 66 -4.18 7.44 0.64
N THR A 67 -4.60 7.31 1.90
CA THR A 67 -3.84 6.61 2.95
C THR A 67 -3.65 5.13 2.61
N LYS A 68 -4.69 4.44 2.12
CA LYS A 68 -4.57 3.05 1.66
C LYS A 68 -3.63 2.89 0.48
N ALA A 69 -3.67 3.83 -0.47
CA ALA A 69 -2.77 3.81 -1.62
C ALA A 69 -1.31 4.08 -1.20
N LEU A 70 -1.08 4.96 -0.22
CA LEU A 70 0.25 5.19 0.35
C LEU A 70 0.77 3.97 1.11
N SER A 71 -0.09 3.34 1.92
CA SER A 71 0.21 2.08 2.63
C SER A 71 0.65 0.98 1.66
N ASN A 72 0.01 0.91 0.48
CA ASN A 72 0.39 -0.04 -0.58
C ASN A 72 1.79 0.29 -1.17
N LYS A 73 2.07 1.57 -1.45
CA LYS A 73 3.40 1.99 -1.92
C LYS A 73 4.49 1.62 -0.91
N LEU A 74 4.24 1.85 0.38
CA LEU A 74 5.15 1.50 1.46
C LEU A 74 5.38 -0.01 1.54
N ALA A 75 4.31 -0.81 1.47
CA ALA A 75 4.43 -2.27 1.46
C ALA A 75 5.28 -2.77 0.26
N ARG A 76 5.12 -2.18 -0.92
CA ARG A 76 5.96 -2.51 -2.08
C ARG A 76 7.42 -2.11 -1.86
N ALA A 77 7.67 -0.91 -1.35
CA ALA A 77 9.02 -0.45 -1.04
C ALA A 77 9.71 -1.38 -0.03
N CYS A 78 9.05 -1.73 1.07
CA CYS A 78 9.57 -2.69 2.05
C CYS A 78 9.88 -4.05 1.43
N TYR A 79 9.02 -4.55 0.54
CA TYR A 79 9.29 -5.82 -0.15
C TYR A 79 10.56 -5.76 -1.00
N TYR A 80 10.80 -4.66 -1.72
CA TYR A 80 12.04 -4.49 -2.50
C TYR A 80 13.26 -4.36 -1.60
N ILE A 81 13.18 -3.58 -0.52
CA ILE A 81 14.27 -3.46 0.46
C ILE A 81 14.64 -4.84 1.02
N ILE A 82 13.66 -5.63 1.45
CA ILE A 82 13.90 -6.96 2.01
C ILE A 82 14.46 -7.93 0.96
N LYS A 83 13.89 -7.91 -0.26
CA LYS A 83 14.23 -8.86 -1.32
C LYS A 83 15.59 -8.57 -1.96
N GLU A 84 15.86 -7.31 -2.26
CA GLU A 84 17.04 -6.87 -3.02
C GLU A 84 18.12 -6.29 -2.11
N GLN A 85 17.89 -6.20 -0.78
CA GLN A 85 18.82 -5.63 0.21
C GLN A 85 19.33 -4.23 -0.18
N VAL A 86 18.47 -3.46 -0.86
CA VAL A 86 18.75 -2.12 -1.36
C VAL A 86 18.18 -1.07 -0.42
N ASN A 87 18.89 0.05 -0.33
CA ASN A 87 18.45 1.21 0.44
C ASN A 87 17.12 1.76 -0.10
N TYR A 88 16.34 2.36 0.81
CA TYR A 88 15.11 3.03 0.46
C TYR A 88 15.36 4.17 -0.54
N ASP A 89 14.67 4.13 -1.67
CA ASP A 89 14.74 5.16 -2.70
C ASP A 89 13.37 5.81 -2.90
N GLU A 90 13.25 7.07 -2.48
CA GLU A 90 12.04 7.88 -2.64
C GLU A 90 11.62 8.04 -4.11
N LYS A 91 12.57 8.08 -5.04
CA LYS A 91 12.28 8.24 -6.48
C LYS A 91 11.56 7.02 -7.03
N LYS A 92 11.94 5.81 -6.61
CA LYS A 92 11.22 4.57 -7.00
C LYS A 92 9.81 4.49 -6.42
N MET A 93 9.53 5.22 -5.34
CA MET A 93 8.24 5.20 -4.66
C MET A 93 7.24 6.22 -5.23
N PHE A 94 7.72 7.40 -5.67
CA PHE A 94 6.87 8.51 -6.11
C PHE A 94 7.12 9.01 -7.54
N GLY A 95 8.14 8.49 -8.22
CA GLY A 95 8.40 8.72 -9.64
C GLY A 95 7.32 8.15 -10.56
#